data_AF-H5THK9-F1
#
_entry.id   AF-H5THK9-F1
#
_cell.length_a   1.000
_cell.length_b   1.000
_cell.length_c   1.000
_cell.angle_alpha   90.00
_cell.angle_beta   90.00
_cell.angle_gamma   90.00
#
_symmetry.space_group_name_H-M   'P 1'
#
loop_
_entity.id
_entity.type
_entity.pdbx_description
1 polymer ?
#
loop_
_entity_poly.entity_id
_entity_poly.type
_entity_poly.pdbx_seq_one_letter_code
_entity_poly.pdbx_strand_id
1 'polypeptide(L)'
;MSRLFTGAAARRITLALAGVGVASAIATGGVATAAPAPAPTKQAPAQTTPVPGTKCTLAGVEKALAKEDPTLWKEIESHPRAKERFEKTIVLTPQQRKHRRQEMHKSHPERAQIKNFLRDHGLAKKDRTAHRAAIKKALEACSG
;
A
#
# COMPACT_ATOMS: atom_id res chain seq x y z
N MET A 1 -32.05 -55.63 -33.52
CA MET A 1 -32.59 -55.18 -32.21
C MET A 1 -31.58 -54.22 -31.58
N SER A 2 -32.08 -53.10 -31.07
CA SER A 2 -31.39 -51.83 -30.81
C SER A 2 -30.40 -51.80 -29.62
N ARG A 3 -29.44 -50.85 -29.67
CA ARG A 3 -29.03 -49.83 -28.64
C ARG A 3 -27.58 -49.41 -28.89
N LEU A 4 -27.32 -48.24 -29.49
CA LEU A 4 -27.26 -46.86 -28.94
C LEU A 4 -25.93 -46.49 -28.26
N PHE A 5 -25.36 -45.41 -28.82
CA PHE A 5 -24.09 -44.70 -28.62
C PHE A 5 -23.80 -44.18 -27.20
N THR A 6 -22.52 -44.20 -26.81
CA THR A 6 -21.88 -43.36 -25.77
C THR A 6 -20.36 -43.41 -26.03
N GLY A 7 -19.53 -42.37 -26.00
CA GLY A 7 -19.71 -40.95 -25.81
C GLY A 7 -18.39 -40.23 -26.18
N ALA A 8 -18.57 -39.02 -26.72
CA ALA A 8 -17.70 -37.83 -26.73
C ALA A 8 -16.19 -37.94 -27.12
N ALA A 9 -15.94 -37.42 -28.32
CA ALA A 9 -14.64 -37.08 -28.88
C ALA A 9 -13.98 -35.85 -28.23
N ALA A 10 -12.65 -35.87 -28.19
CA ALA A 10 -11.76 -34.78 -27.85
C ALA A 10 -11.96 -33.53 -28.73
N ARG A 11 -11.97 -32.33 -28.14
CA ARG A 11 -11.77 -31.08 -28.88
C ARG A 11 -10.93 -30.08 -28.06
N ARG A 12 -9.75 -29.78 -28.60
CA ARG A 12 -8.90 -28.61 -28.29
C ARG A 12 -9.70 -27.34 -28.65
N ILE A 13 -9.71 -26.33 -27.78
CA ILE A 13 -10.25 -25.00 -28.13
C ILE A 13 -9.14 -23.97 -27.96
N THR A 14 -8.78 -23.44 -29.11
CA THR A 14 -7.83 -22.38 -29.42
C THR A 14 -8.34 -21.01 -28.95
N LEU A 15 -7.39 -20.14 -28.60
CA LEU A 15 -7.60 -18.72 -28.27
C LEU A 15 -8.44 -17.98 -29.33
N ALA A 16 -9.37 -17.14 -28.87
CA ALA A 16 -9.91 -16.03 -29.65
C ALA A 16 -9.84 -14.75 -28.81
N LEU A 17 -8.91 -13.87 -29.17
CA LEU A 17 -8.93 -12.45 -28.85
C LEU A 17 -10.13 -11.83 -29.59
N ALA A 18 -11.15 -11.39 -28.87
CA ALA A 18 -12.24 -10.59 -29.41
C ALA A 18 -12.33 -9.30 -28.58
N GLY A 19 -11.85 -8.20 -29.17
CA GLY A 19 -12.16 -6.86 -28.70
C GLY A 19 -13.64 -6.57 -28.97
N VAL A 20 -14.35 -6.08 -27.96
CA VAL A 20 -15.69 -5.51 -28.13
C VAL A 20 -15.74 -4.23 -27.30
N GLY A 21 -15.69 -3.10 -28.00
CA GLY A 21 -16.18 -1.84 -27.46
C GLY A 21 -17.70 -1.87 -27.41
N VAL A 22 -18.29 -1.50 -26.28
CA VAL A 22 -19.71 -1.14 -26.20
C VAL A 22 -19.80 0.22 -25.53
N ALA A 23 -20.08 1.22 -26.36
CA ALA A 23 -20.65 2.49 -25.92
C ALA A 23 -22.17 2.32 -25.82
N SER A 24 -22.76 2.68 -24.68
CA SER A 24 -24.16 3.13 -24.48
C SER A 24 -24.30 3.48 -22.99
N ALA A 25 -24.32 4.76 -22.65
CA ALA A 25 -25.51 5.61 -22.53
C ALA A 25 -26.13 5.56 -21.11
N ILE A 26 -25.75 6.57 -20.32
CA ILE A 26 -26.48 7.30 -19.28
C ILE A 26 -27.67 6.58 -18.61
N ALA A 27 -27.46 6.18 -17.34
CA ALA A 27 -28.54 5.98 -16.38
C ALA A 27 -28.37 6.98 -15.24
N THR A 28 -29.26 7.96 -15.22
CA THR A 28 -29.52 8.88 -14.11
C THR A 28 -29.95 8.10 -12.86
N GLY A 29 -29.23 8.27 -11.74
CA GLY A 29 -29.62 7.67 -10.46
C GLY A 29 -28.42 7.18 -9.63
N GLY A 30 -27.52 8.09 -9.26
CA GLY A 30 -26.30 7.76 -8.52
C GLY A 30 -26.54 7.47 -7.05
N VAL A 31 -27.11 6.30 -6.73
CA VAL A 31 -26.75 5.63 -5.48
C VAL A 31 -25.29 5.24 -5.60
N ALA A 32 -24.45 5.76 -4.70
CA ALA A 32 -23.02 5.49 -4.67
C ALA A 32 -22.78 4.00 -4.37
N THR A 33 -22.88 3.17 -5.40
CA THR A 33 -22.31 1.84 -5.41
C THR A 33 -20.80 2.04 -5.32
N ALA A 34 -20.26 1.76 -4.13
CA ALA A 34 -18.83 1.70 -3.90
C ALA A 34 -18.25 0.66 -4.87
N ALA A 35 -17.79 1.12 -6.04
CA ALA A 35 -16.99 0.32 -6.93
C ALA A 35 -15.82 -0.23 -6.10
N PRO A 36 -15.54 -1.54 -6.15
CA PRO A 36 -14.35 -2.08 -5.50
C PRO A 36 -13.16 -1.30 -6.04
N ALA A 37 -12.50 -0.56 -5.15
CA ALA A 37 -11.31 0.19 -5.50
C ALA A 37 -10.35 -0.76 -6.22
N PRO A 38 -9.80 -0.38 -7.38
CA PRO A 38 -8.83 -1.22 -8.08
C PRO A 38 -7.75 -1.62 -7.08
N ALA A 39 -7.53 -2.93 -6.95
CA ALA A 39 -6.47 -3.46 -6.11
C ALA A 39 -5.17 -2.72 -6.49
N PRO A 40 -4.43 -2.15 -5.52
CA PRO A 40 -3.31 -1.29 -5.85
C PRO A 40 -2.29 -2.12 -6.62
N THR A 41 -2.05 -1.71 -7.87
CA THR A 41 -0.85 -2.13 -8.58
C THR A 41 0.33 -1.82 -7.66
N LYS A 42 1.29 -2.75 -7.57
CA LYS A 42 2.46 -2.70 -6.66
C LYS A 42 3.40 -1.51 -6.92
N GLN A 43 3.00 -0.51 -7.68
CA GLN A 43 3.81 0.63 -8.03
C GLN A 43 4.10 1.49 -6.79
N ALA A 44 5.34 1.96 -6.70
CA ALA A 44 5.73 2.97 -5.73
C ALA A 44 4.89 4.24 -5.96
N PRO A 45 4.50 4.96 -4.90
CA PRO A 45 3.83 6.25 -5.06
C PRO A 45 4.68 7.20 -5.92
N ALA A 46 4.03 8.02 -6.75
CA ALA A 46 4.75 9.02 -7.52
C ALA A 46 5.46 10.02 -6.58
N GLN A 47 6.62 10.52 -7.00
CA GLN A 47 7.40 11.49 -6.23
C GLN A 47 6.67 12.82 -5.98
N THR A 48 5.70 13.14 -6.83
CA THR A 48 4.79 14.29 -6.72
C THR A 48 3.58 14.03 -5.81
N THR A 49 3.43 12.83 -5.25
CA THR A 49 2.26 12.48 -4.42
C THR A 49 2.25 13.36 -3.15
N PRO A 50 1.13 14.04 -2.85
CA PRO A 50 1.03 14.84 -1.64
C PRO A 50 0.99 13.97 -0.39
N VAL A 51 1.66 14.42 0.68
CA VAL A 51 1.66 13.74 1.97
C VAL A 51 0.51 14.26 2.83
N PRO A 52 -0.44 13.40 3.25
CA PRO A 52 -1.62 13.83 3.98
C PRO A 52 -1.29 14.57 5.28
N GLY A 53 -1.96 15.70 5.51
CA GLY A 53 -1.75 16.53 6.71
C GLY A 53 -0.56 17.49 6.61
N THR A 54 0.08 17.58 5.44
CA THR A 54 1.17 18.54 5.16
C THR A 54 0.96 19.17 3.79
N LYS A 55 1.70 20.24 3.47
CA LYS A 55 1.78 20.81 2.12
C LYS A 55 2.87 20.15 1.25
N CYS A 56 3.51 19.10 1.77
CA CYS A 56 4.65 18.45 1.15
C CYS A 56 4.25 17.44 0.08
N THR A 57 5.12 17.32 -0.93
CA THR A 57 5.17 16.13 -1.77
C THR A 57 6.11 15.09 -1.16
N LEU A 58 5.99 13.83 -1.59
CA LEU A 58 6.85 12.74 -1.16
C LEU A 58 8.33 13.07 -1.36
N ALA A 59 8.72 13.59 -2.52
CA ALA A 59 10.09 14.04 -2.79
C ALA A 59 10.57 15.15 -1.82
N GLY A 60 9.66 16.04 -1.40
CA GLY A 60 9.95 17.09 -0.43
C GLY A 60 10.27 16.52 0.96
N VAL A 61 9.49 15.52 1.39
CA VAL A 61 9.73 14.83 2.66
C VAL A 61 11.02 14.01 2.64
N GLU A 62 11.32 13.32 1.54
CA GLU A 62 12.59 12.60 1.39
C GLU A 62 13.80 13.53 1.49
N LYS A 63 13.75 14.67 0.79
CA LYS A 63 14.81 15.70 0.88
C LYS A 63 14.93 16.31 2.28
N ALA A 64 13.81 16.57 2.96
CA ALA A 64 13.83 17.08 4.32
C ALA A 64 14.39 16.04 5.31
N LEU A 65 14.02 14.77 5.15
CA LEU A 65 14.53 13.69 5.98
C LEU A 65 16.04 13.48 5.79
N ALA A 66 16.54 13.57 4.56
CA ALA A 66 17.97 13.51 4.27
C ALA A 66 18.78 14.65 4.91
N LYS A 67 18.15 15.82 5.17
CA LYS A 67 18.79 16.95 5.86
C LYS A 67 18.71 16.82 7.38
N GLU A 68 17.57 16.42 7.91
CA GLU A 68 17.33 16.29 9.36
C GLU A 68 18.07 15.09 9.98
N ASP A 69 18.08 13.95 9.28
CA ASP A 69 18.73 12.72 9.73
C ASP A 69 19.34 11.97 8.52
N PRO A 70 20.55 12.36 8.09
CA PRO A 70 21.22 11.74 6.94
C PRO A 70 21.55 10.26 7.18
N THR A 71 21.78 9.85 8.43
CA THR A 71 22.08 8.46 8.78
C THR A 71 20.84 7.59 8.56
N LEU A 72 19.69 8.00 9.09
CA LEU A 72 18.42 7.31 8.86
C LEU A 72 18.04 7.29 7.38
N TRP A 73 18.20 8.42 6.67
CA TRP A 73 17.89 8.44 5.24
C TRP A 73 18.76 7.45 4.46
N LYS A 74 20.06 7.38 4.75
CA LYS A 74 20.97 6.43 4.13
C LYS A 74 20.59 4.97 4.44
N GLU A 75 20.13 4.67 5.64
CA GLU A 75 19.61 3.34 5.99
C GLU A 75 18.35 2.98 5.19
N ILE A 76 17.44 3.94 5.00
CA ILE A 76 16.21 3.74 4.22
C ILE A 76 16.55 3.57 2.73
N GLU A 77 17.41 4.43 2.19
CA GLU A 77 17.78 4.44 0.78
C GLU A 77 18.61 3.22 0.37
N SER A 78 19.52 2.76 1.23
CA SER A 78 20.34 1.57 0.99
C SER A 78 19.54 0.26 0.94
N HIS A 79 18.30 0.25 1.42
CA HIS A 79 17.44 -0.93 1.43
C HIS A 79 16.17 -0.70 0.61
N PRO A 80 16.05 -1.27 -0.61
CA PRO A 80 14.91 -1.04 -1.50
C PRO A 80 13.54 -1.30 -0.85
N ARG A 81 13.45 -2.35 -0.02
CA ARG A 81 12.22 -2.68 0.74
C ARG A 81 11.89 -1.67 1.83
N ALA A 82 12.90 -1.06 2.45
CA ALA A 82 12.70 -0.05 3.47
C ALA A 82 12.21 1.26 2.83
N LYS A 83 12.83 1.67 1.73
CA LYS A 83 12.41 2.81 0.91
C LYS A 83 10.97 2.66 0.43
N GLU A 84 10.64 1.55 -0.23
CA GLU A 84 9.28 1.27 -0.70
C GLU A 84 8.26 1.31 0.44
N ARG A 85 8.60 0.76 1.61
CA ARG A 85 7.72 0.79 2.77
C ARG A 85 7.55 2.20 3.32
N PHE A 86 8.61 3.01 3.34
CA PHE A 86 8.57 4.40 3.74
C PHE A 86 7.63 5.20 2.83
N GLU A 87 7.86 5.16 1.52
CA GLU A 87 7.06 5.83 0.51
C GLU A 87 5.58 5.44 0.61
N LYS A 88 5.29 4.13 0.66
CA LYS A 88 3.91 3.62 0.78
C LYS A 88 3.25 3.97 2.10
N THR A 89 4.02 4.24 3.16
CA THR A 89 3.45 4.58 4.47
C THR A 89 3.22 6.08 4.60
N ILE A 90 4.16 6.90 4.11
CA ILE A 90 4.12 8.35 4.31
C ILE A 90 2.90 8.97 3.61
N VAL A 91 2.51 8.44 2.45
CA VAL A 91 1.32 8.88 1.69
C VAL A 91 -0.02 8.45 2.28
N LEU A 92 -0.04 7.56 3.28
CA LEU A 92 -1.29 7.11 3.90
C LEU A 92 -1.78 8.09 4.96
N THR A 93 -3.11 8.29 5.02
CA THR A 93 -3.74 9.06 6.09
C THR A 93 -3.64 8.34 7.45
N PRO A 94 -3.76 9.05 8.59
CA PRO A 94 -3.76 8.42 9.91
C PRO A 94 -4.81 7.31 10.07
N GLN A 95 -6.00 7.50 9.51
CA GLN A 95 -7.07 6.51 9.52
C GLN A 95 -6.71 5.28 8.69
N GLN A 96 -6.19 5.45 7.47
CA GLN A 96 -5.74 4.33 6.63
C GLN A 96 -4.59 3.55 7.27
N ARG A 97 -3.66 4.24 7.95
CA ARG A 97 -2.59 3.60 8.73
C ARG A 97 -3.16 2.78 9.89
N LYS A 98 -4.19 3.29 10.59
CA LYS A 98 -4.87 2.55 11.67
C LYS A 98 -5.56 1.30 11.13
N HIS A 99 -6.32 1.42 10.04
CA HIS A 99 -6.99 0.29 9.38
C HIS A 99 -5.99 -0.77 8.93
N ARG A 100 -4.92 -0.39 8.22
CA ARG A 100 -3.86 -1.32 7.78
C ARG A 100 -3.19 -2.03 8.96
N ARG A 101 -3.00 -1.36 10.10
CA ARG A 101 -2.48 -2.01 11.32
C ARG A 101 -3.46 -3.03 11.90
N GLN A 102 -4.76 -2.69 11.93
CA GLN A 102 -5.79 -3.61 12.42
C GLN A 102 -5.90 -4.84 11.51
N GLU A 103 -5.89 -4.66 10.19
CA GLU A 103 -5.91 -5.78 9.25
C GLU A 103 -4.66 -6.66 9.38
N MET A 104 -3.47 -6.07 9.51
CA MET A 104 -2.24 -6.81 9.80
C MET A 104 -2.33 -7.61 11.11
N HIS A 105 -3.00 -7.06 12.13
CA HIS A 105 -3.19 -7.74 13.40
C HIS A 105 -4.16 -8.91 13.31
N LYS A 106 -5.23 -8.77 12.52
CA LYS A 106 -6.18 -9.87 12.25
C LYS A 106 -5.54 -10.98 11.42
N SER A 107 -4.81 -10.63 10.36
CA SER A 107 -4.20 -11.63 9.46
C SER A 107 -2.94 -12.27 10.02
N HIS A 108 -2.28 -11.63 10.99
CA HIS A 108 -1.08 -12.14 11.65
C HIS A 108 -1.16 -11.96 13.18
N PRO A 109 -2.01 -12.74 13.88
CA PRO A 109 -2.22 -12.59 15.32
C PRO A 109 -0.94 -12.87 16.12
N GLU A 110 -0.15 -13.87 15.73
CA GLU A 110 1.14 -14.18 16.36
C GLU A 110 2.11 -12.99 16.31
N ARG A 111 2.27 -12.37 15.13
CA ARG A 111 3.11 -11.17 14.98
C ARG A 111 2.62 -10.00 15.80
N ALA A 112 1.29 -9.86 15.96
CA ALA A 112 0.71 -8.84 16.81
C ALA A 112 1.10 -9.06 18.28
N GLN A 113 1.00 -10.31 18.76
CA GLN A 113 1.37 -10.70 20.12
C GLN A 113 2.86 -10.48 20.39
N ILE A 114 3.74 -10.97 19.51
CA ILE A 114 5.19 -10.75 19.63
C ILE A 114 5.52 -9.25 19.71
N LYS A 115 4.90 -8.43 18.85
CA LYS A 115 5.12 -6.97 18.87
C LYS A 115 4.67 -6.34 20.18
N ASN A 116 3.55 -6.78 20.74
CA ASN A 116 3.04 -6.27 22.02
C ASN A 116 3.96 -6.70 23.16
N PHE A 117 4.34 -7.98 23.23
CA PHE A 117 5.33 -8.49 24.19
C PHE A 117 6.63 -7.68 24.15
N LEU A 118 7.23 -7.49 22.97
CA LEU A 118 8.46 -6.71 22.85
C LEU A 118 8.30 -5.26 23.36
N ARG A 119 7.13 -4.65 23.17
CA ARG A 119 6.85 -3.31 23.69
C ARG A 119 6.69 -3.34 25.21
N ASP A 120 5.87 -4.24 25.73
CA ASP A 120 5.47 -4.27 27.13
C ASP A 120 6.66 -4.66 28.04
N HIS A 121 7.64 -5.38 27.50
CA HIS A 121 8.90 -5.72 28.17
C HIS A 121 10.08 -4.80 27.82
N GLY A 122 9.86 -3.68 27.11
CA GLY A 122 10.92 -2.73 26.78
C GLY A 122 12.00 -3.26 25.82
N LEU A 123 11.74 -4.38 25.13
CA LEU A 123 12.62 -5.02 24.14
C LEU A 123 12.44 -4.47 22.72
N ALA A 124 11.49 -3.54 22.53
CA ALA A 124 11.31 -2.87 21.25
C ALA A 124 12.57 -2.05 20.89
N LYS A 125 12.96 -2.06 19.61
CA LYS A 125 14.12 -1.31 19.11
C LYS A 125 14.12 0.13 19.63
N LYS A 126 15.23 0.52 20.29
CA LYS A 126 15.41 1.84 20.93
C LYS A 126 15.30 3.00 19.94
N ASP A 127 15.74 2.79 18.69
CA ASP A 127 15.82 3.84 17.67
C ASP A 127 14.45 4.21 17.08
N ARG A 128 13.38 3.46 17.38
CA ARG A 128 12.05 3.73 16.82
C ARG A 128 11.50 5.10 17.21
N THR A 129 11.79 5.57 18.41
CA THR A 129 11.31 6.88 18.89
C THR A 129 12.09 7.99 18.19
N ALA A 130 13.42 7.85 18.10
CA ALA A 130 14.29 8.80 17.40
C ALA A 130 13.91 8.93 15.92
N HIS A 131 13.74 7.82 15.19
CA HIS A 131 13.35 7.87 13.78
C HIS A 131 11.95 8.48 13.58
N ARG A 132 11.00 8.22 14.49
CA ARG A 132 9.68 8.87 14.42
C ARG A 132 9.78 10.37 14.63
N ALA A 133 10.63 10.81 15.55
CA ALA A 133 10.88 12.23 15.78
C ALA A 133 11.53 12.89 14.56
N ALA A 134 12.55 12.24 13.95
CA ALA A 134 13.20 12.72 12.73
C ALA A 134 12.21 12.87 11.57
N ILE A 135 11.37 11.85 11.32
CA ILE A 135 10.34 11.92 10.27
C ILE A 135 9.31 13.03 10.58
N LYS A 136 8.91 13.19 11.85
CA LYS A 136 7.98 14.27 12.24
C LYS A 136 8.60 15.64 11.96
N LYS A 137 9.86 15.86 12.35
CA LYS A 137 10.59 17.10 12.05
C LYS A 137 10.71 17.34 10.55
N ALA A 138 11.03 16.32 9.76
CA ALA A 138 11.10 16.43 8.31
C ALA A 138 9.75 16.86 7.68
N LEU A 139 8.64 16.33 8.21
CA LEU A 139 7.29 16.72 7.77
C LEU A 139 6.96 18.18 8.13
N GLU A 140 7.37 18.64 9.31
CA GLU A 140 7.20 20.03 9.75
C GLU A 140 8.09 20.98 8.94
N ALA A 141 9.37 20.65 8.76
CA ALA A 141 10.37 21.45 8.04
C ALA A 141 10.03 21.63 6.55
N CYS A 142 9.37 20.66 5.94
CA CYS A 142 8.93 20.75 4.55
C CYS A 142 7.60 21.52 4.40
N SER A 143 6.88 21.78 5.50
CA SER A 143 5.58 22.48 5.47
C SER A 143 5.67 24.00 5.64
N GLY A 144 6.86 24.53 5.95
CA GLY A 144 7.20 25.96 5.98
C GLY A 144 7.84 26.42 4.69
#